data_AF-A0A966XFT3-F1
#
_entry.id   AF-A0A966XFT3-F1
#
_cell.length_a   1.000
_cell.length_b   1.000
_cell.length_c   1.000
_cell.angle_alpha   90.00
_cell.angle_beta   90.00
_cell.angle_gamma   90.00
#
_symmetry.space_group_name_H-M   'P 1'
#
loop_
_entity.id
_entity.type
_entity.pdbx_description
1 polymer ?
#
loop_
_entity_poly.entity_id
_entity_poly.type
_entity_poly.pdbx_seq_one_letter_code
_entity_poly.pdbx_strand_id
1 'polypeptide(L)'
;MFDRVDSYLLDRFGKVPPRPQLPVIPLGVNTQDFAADPQLRAALRSENGWGEDDVVFLTVARLAPHVKFDPIPFFIALEAAQNQLGDKKKLHFVAFGIYADQHSEKVFIDAARKILKSVSFHHFDESQKQTVRKCLSGADVFAFPIDNLQESFGLAPVEAMSAGLPIIASDWDGLKETVTEEVGFRVQTLTTSGAQSIPEGVRYNKDAINYAQYSTNLSAQVEINLPEMTKAIIRLARNKGLRRKFGANGLKRAKSMYDWSVVIPQMQSFWKELSEIRTATSAKTLDLHPFAPPPMDYAARFPSQQMGADFVKCRACDENHTIRDLYVLRRYQDFSHPFEHVEVLERVFAAIKESGNGGADVKMISVQLRFNPVTVARCYVWLLKYGFIERTV
;
A
#
# COMPACT_ATOMS: atom_id res chain seq x y z
N MET A 1 -14.01 9.84 7.86
CA MET A 1 -13.71 8.97 9.02
C MET A 1 -13.45 9.80 10.28
N PHE A 2 -12.51 10.76 10.26
CA PHE A 2 -12.22 11.63 11.41
C PHE A 2 -13.45 12.32 12.01
N ASP A 3 -14.37 12.83 11.19
CA ASP A 3 -15.60 13.45 11.74
C ASP A 3 -16.45 12.49 12.57
N ARG A 4 -16.48 11.20 12.21
CA ARG A 4 -17.20 10.17 12.99
C ARG A 4 -16.48 9.86 14.30
N VAL A 5 -15.15 9.78 14.28
CA VAL A 5 -14.34 9.57 15.48
C VAL A 5 -14.49 10.75 16.43
N ASP A 6 -14.38 11.97 15.91
CA ASP A 6 -14.53 13.20 16.70
C ASP A 6 -15.93 13.31 17.30
N SER A 7 -16.98 13.04 16.51
CA SER A 7 -18.36 13.04 17.02
C SER A 7 -18.53 12.03 18.16
N TYR A 8 -17.98 10.81 18.00
CA TYR A 8 -18.03 9.78 19.04
C TYR A 8 -17.25 10.14 20.30
N LEU A 9 -16.03 10.69 20.15
CA LEU A 9 -15.20 11.12 21.28
C LEU A 9 -15.81 12.32 22.00
N LEU A 10 -16.39 13.26 21.25
CA LEU A 10 -17.06 14.43 21.80
C LEU A 10 -18.28 14.03 22.63
N ASP A 11 -19.14 13.15 22.08
CA ASP A 11 -20.31 12.63 22.80
C ASP A 11 -19.91 11.92 24.11
N ARG A 12 -18.84 11.14 24.07
CA ARG A 12 -18.44 10.30 25.21
C ARG A 12 -17.56 11.01 26.25
N PHE A 13 -16.74 11.97 25.83
CA PHE A 13 -15.70 12.57 26.68
C PHE A 13 -15.74 14.11 26.73
N GLY A 14 -16.64 14.76 25.98
CA GLY A 14 -16.80 16.21 25.95
C GLY A 14 -15.66 16.99 25.30
N LYS A 15 -14.64 16.30 24.78
CA LYS A 15 -13.48 16.90 24.10
C LYS A 15 -12.91 15.97 23.04
N VAL A 16 -12.28 16.56 22.03
CA VAL A 16 -11.60 15.85 20.95
C VAL A 16 -10.13 16.26 20.90
N PRO A 17 -9.20 15.36 20.56
CA PRO A 17 -7.80 15.72 20.34
C PRO A 17 -7.65 16.59 19.07
N PRO A 18 -6.54 17.33 18.93
CA PRO A 18 -6.22 18.03 17.69
C PRO A 18 -6.07 17.04 16.52
N ARG A 19 -6.53 17.43 15.33
CA ARG A 19 -6.40 16.62 14.11
C ARG A 19 -4.98 16.70 13.54
N PRO A 20 -4.49 15.62 12.90
CA PRO A 20 -3.33 15.73 12.03
C PRO A 20 -3.63 16.63 10.83
N GLN A 21 -2.61 17.25 10.26
CA GLN A 21 -2.73 17.91 8.96
C GLN A 21 -2.95 16.85 7.87
N LEU A 22 -3.76 17.16 6.86
CA LEU A 22 -4.09 16.28 5.73
C LEU A 22 -3.80 16.99 4.39
N PRO A 23 -2.54 17.37 4.10
CA PRO A 23 -2.22 17.98 2.81
C PRO A 23 -2.42 16.98 1.67
N VAL A 24 -2.86 17.47 0.51
CA VAL A 24 -3.01 16.66 -0.70
C VAL A 24 -1.78 16.88 -1.58
N ILE A 25 -0.90 15.87 -1.63
CA ILE A 25 0.22 15.80 -2.56
C ILE A 25 0.02 14.50 -3.37
N PRO A 26 -0.14 14.57 -4.71
CA PRO A 26 -0.43 13.40 -5.50
C PRO A 26 0.75 12.42 -5.55
N LEU A 27 0.49 11.17 -5.94
CA LEU A 27 1.57 10.26 -6.30
C LEU A 27 2.22 10.69 -7.62
N GLY A 28 3.50 10.40 -7.77
CA GLY A 28 4.28 10.74 -8.96
C GLY A 28 4.60 9.54 -9.86
N VAL A 29 4.89 9.82 -11.13
CA VAL A 29 5.47 8.90 -12.11
C VAL A 29 6.63 9.58 -12.85
N ASN A 30 7.53 8.81 -13.44
CA ASN A 30 8.42 9.32 -14.48
C ASN A 30 7.69 9.23 -15.82
N THR A 31 7.14 10.34 -16.31
CA THR A 31 6.25 10.31 -17.48
C THR A 31 6.92 9.77 -18.75
N GLN A 32 8.24 9.90 -18.87
CA GLN A 32 9.00 9.42 -20.02
C GLN A 32 9.10 7.89 -20.11
N ASP A 33 9.00 7.17 -18.99
CA ASP A 33 9.06 5.71 -18.96
C ASP A 33 7.86 5.08 -19.70
N PHE A 34 6.77 5.85 -19.83
CA PHE A 34 5.51 5.44 -20.45
C PHE A 34 5.24 6.13 -21.79
N ALA A 35 6.18 6.92 -22.31
CA ALA A 35 5.99 7.66 -23.55
C ALA A 35 5.68 6.71 -24.72
N ALA A 36 4.67 7.09 -25.51
CA ALA A 36 4.23 6.33 -26.68
C ALA A 36 5.37 6.13 -27.69
N ASP A 37 5.47 4.91 -28.20
CA ASP A 37 6.49 4.52 -29.17
C ASP A 37 5.83 3.96 -30.45
N PRO A 38 5.97 4.64 -31.61
CA PRO A 38 5.39 4.17 -32.87
C PRO A 38 5.90 2.81 -33.33
N GLN A 39 7.16 2.44 -33.02
CA GLN A 39 7.72 1.15 -33.39
C GLN A 39 7.11 0.03 -32.54
N LEU A 40 6.99 0.25 -31.22
CA LEU A 40 6.30 -0.70 -30.33
C LEU A 40 4.82 -0.85 -30.69
N ARG A 41 4.16 0.24 -31.09
CA ARG A 41 2.79 0.22 -31.60
C ARG A 41 2.67 -0.67 -32.83
N ALA A 42 3.51 -0.43 -33.85
CA ALA A 42 3.48 -1.20 -35.08
C ALA A 42 3.76 -2.69 -34.82
N ALA A 43 4.74 -3.00 -33.96
CA ALA A 43 5.06 -4.36 -33.57
C ALA A 43 3.88 -5.08 -32.89
N LEU A 44 3.29 -4.49 -31.84
CA LEU A 44 2.19 -5.13 -31.12
C LEU A 44 0.97 -5.36 -32.02
N ARG A 45 0.61 -4.38 -32.87
CA ARG A 45 -0.53 -4.53 -33.78
C ARG A 45 -0.27 -5.58 -34.86
N SER A 46 0.94 -5.65 -35.40
CA SER A 46 1.33 -6.68 -36.37
C SER A 46 1.32 -8.08 -35.77
N GLU A 47 1.86 -8.25 -34.55
CA GLU A 47 1.89 -9.54 -33.84
C GLU A 47 0.50 -10.12 -33.61
N ASN A 48 -0.51 -9.27 -33.41
CA ASN A 48 -1.87 -9.68 -33.11
C ASN A 48 -2.85 -9.56 -34.30
N GLY A 49 -2.35 -9.16 -35.48
CA GLY A 49 -3.16 -9.01 -36.69
C GLY A 49 -4.23 -7.91 -36.60
N TRP A 50 -3.99 -6.85 -35.83
CA TRP A 50 -4.91 -5.71 -35.69
C TRP A 50 -4.68 -4.69 -36.80
N GLY A 51 -5.73 -4.38 -37.56
CA GLY A 51 -5.71 -3.40 -38.64
C GLY A 51 -5.49 -1.98 -38.11
N GLU A 52 -5.11 -1.02 -38.95
CA GLU A 52 -4.84 0.36 -38.51
C GLU A 52 -6.09 1.06 -37.93
N ASP A 53 -7.27 0.70 -38.43
CA ASP A 53 -8.55 1.28 -38.04
C ASP A 53 -9.23 0.62 -36.84
N ASP A 54 -8.69 -0.51 -36.39
CA ASP A 54 -9.14 -1.25 -35.21
C ASP A 54 -8.89 -0.43 -33.95
N VAL A 55 -9.68 -0.68 -32.90
CA VAL A 55 -9.65 0.08 -31.66
C VAL A 55 -9.29 -0.84 -30.50
N VAL A 56 -8.13 -0.59 -29.91
CA VAL A 56 -7.60 -1.40 -28.81
C VAL A 56 -7.86 -0.70 -27.48
N PHE A 57 -8.68 -1.33 -26.64
CA PHE A 57 -8.87 -0.94 -25.25
C PHE A 57 -7.85 -1.65 -24.38
N LEU A 58 -7.23 -0.93 -23.45
CA LEU A 58 -6.22 -1.46 -22.54
C LEU A 58 -6.61 -1.21 -21.08
N THR A 59 -6.42 -2.21 -20.23
CA THR A 59 -6.35 -2.03 -18.78
C THR A 59 -5.00 -2.52 -18.29
N VAL A 60 -4.32 -1.72 -17.45
CA VAL A 60 -3.10 -2.12 -16.73
C VAL A 60 -3.45 -2.21 -15.26
N ALA A 61 -3.42 -3.40 -14.67
CA ALA A 61 -3.76 -3.61 -13.27
C ALA A 61 -3.29 -4.98 -12.76
N ARG A 62 -3.26 -5.15 -11.43
CA ARG A 62 -3.37 -6.50 -10.85
C ARG A 62 -4.77 -7.04 -11.20
N LEU A 63 -4.83 -8.15 -11.92
CA LEU A 63 -6.08 -8.73 -12.40
C LEU A 63 -6.70 -9.58 -11.29
N ALA A 64 -7.44 -8.90 -10.41
CA ALA A 64 -7.99 -9.47 -9.18
C ALA A 64 -9.46 -9.02 -9.00
N PRO A 65 -10.44 -9.88 -9.32
CA PRO A 65 -11.86 -9.53 -9.21
C PRO A 65 -12.30 -9.09 -7.82
N HIS A 66 -11.67 -9.66 -6.78
CA HIS A 66 -12.08 -9.47 -5.39
C HIS A 66 -11.50 -8.20 -4.74
N VAL A 67 -10.43 -7.62 -5.29
CA VAL A 67 -9.70 -6.48 -4.66
C VAL A 67 -9.27 -5.41 -5.65
N LYS A 68 -9.60 -5.54 -6.94
CA LYS A 68 -9.28 -4.53 -7.95
C LYS A 68 -10.48 -4.13 -8.77
N PHE A 69 -11.01 -5.05 -9.58
CA PHE A 69 -12.25 -4.80 -10.32
C PHE A 69 -12.91 -6.06 -10.85
N ASP A 70 -14.24 -6.09 -10.90
CA ASP A 70 -15.00 -7.08 -11.67
C ASP A 70 -14.88 -6.79 -13.19
N PRO A 71 -14.31 -7.70 -14.00
CA PRO A 71 -14.20 -7.48 -15.44
C PRO A 71 -15.54 -7.61 -16.20
N ILE A 72 -16.53 -8.29 -15.64
CA ILE A 72 -17.75 -8.69 -16.34
C ILE A 72 -18.56 -7.49 -16.85
N PRO A 73 -18.84 -6.45 -16.04
CA PRO A 73 -19.55 -5.26 -16.53
C PRO A 73 -18.87 -4.61 -17.74
N PHE A 74 -17.54 -4.52 -17.72
CA PHE A 74 -16.80 -3.95 -18.85
C PHE A 74 -16.89 -4.83 -20.10
N PHE A 75 -16.87 -6.16 -19.95
CA PHE A 75 -17.03 -7.08 -21.09
C PHE A 75 -18.41 -6.96 -21.73
N ILE A 76 -19.46 -6.84 -20.92
CA ILE A 76 -20.83 -6.62 -21.40
C ILE A 76 -20.90 -5.32 -22.22
N ALA A 77 -20.32 -4.23 -21.72
CA ALA A 77 -20.32 -2.95 -22.43
C ALA A 77 -19.49 -2.96 -23.71
N LEU A 78 -18.34 -3.65 -23.73
CA LEU A 78 -17.52 -3.84 -24.93
C LEU A 78 -18.26 -4.61 -26.01
N GLU A 79 -18.88 -5.74 -25.67
CA GLU A 79 -19.65 -6.54 -26.64
C GLU A 79 -20.87 -5.76 -27.15
N ALA A 80 -21.60 -5.09 -26.26
CA ALA A 80 -22.72 -4.23 -26.64
C ALA A 80 -22.29 -3.09 -27.58
N ALA A 81 -21.11 -2.50 -27.34
CA ALA A 81 -20.54 -1.47 -28.20
C ALA A 81 -20.14 -2.02 -29.57
N GLN A 82 -19.49 -3.19 -29.63
CA GLN A 82 -19.12 -3.85 -30.88
C GLN A 82 -20.36 -4.15 -31.74
N ASN A 83 -21.43 -4.66 -31.14
CA ASN A 83 -22.70 -4.93 -31.83
C ASN A 83 -23.33 -3.66 -32.44
N GLN A 84 -23.20 -2.50 -31.78
CA GLN A 84 -23.69 -1.23 -32.31
C GLN A 84 -22.74 -0.56 -33.32
N LEU A 85 -21.45 -0.91 -33.29
CA LEU A 85 -20.47 -0.45 -34.28
C LEU A 85 -20.57 -1.26 -35.58
N GLY A 86 -20.99 -2.53 -35.49
CA GLY A 86 -20.98 -3.48 -36.59
C GLY A 86 -19.58 -3.67 -37.17
N ASP A 87 -19.50 -4.05 -38.44
CA ASP A 87 -18.22 -4.35 -39.10
C ASP A 87 -17.38 -3.09 -39.45
N LYS A 88 -17.90 -1.89 -39.16
CA LYS A 88 -17.21 -0.62 -39.45
C LYS A 88 -16.00 -0.39 -38.56
N LYS A 89 -16.00 -0.97 -37.36
CA LYS A 89 -14.90 -0.89 -36.39
C LYS A 89 -14.79 -2.21 -35.66
N LYS A 90 -13.57 -2.71 -35.53
CA LYS A 90 -13.27 -3.87 -34.72
C LYS A 90 -12.66 -3.44 -33.40
N LEU A 91 -13.22 -3.95 -32.30
CA LEU A 91 -12.75 -3.71 -30.96
C LEU A 91 -11.87 -4.87 -30.50
N HIS A 92 -10.81 -4.52 -29.79
CA HIS A 92 -9.94 -5.47 -29.09
C HIS A 92 -9.80 -5.02 -27.64
N PHE A 93 -9.74 -5.97 -26.73
CA PHE A 93 -9.45 -5.70 -25.33
C PHE A 93 -8.15 -6.40 -24.91
N VAL A 94 -7.25 -5.64 -24.30
CA VAL A 94 -6.00 -6.09 -23.70
C VAL A 94 -6.07 -5.86 -22.20
N ALA A 95 -5.98 -6.95 -21.43
CA ALA A 95 -5.73 -6.91 -19.99
C ALA A 95 -4.22 -7.14 -19.76
N PHE A 96 -3.51 -6.12 -19.30
CA PHE A 96 -2.10 -6.23 -18.94
C PHE A 96 -1.92 -6.30 -17.41
N GLY A 97 -1.24 -7.34 -16.95
CA GLY A 97 -0.84 -7.53 -15.56
C GLY A 97 -1.07 -8.95 -15.06
N ILE A 98 -0.54 -9.24 -13.87
CA ILE A 98 -0.62 -10.59 -13.29
C ILE A 98 -2.02 -10.86 -12.75
N TYR A 99 -2.50 -12.09 -12.95
CA TYR A 99 -3.62 -12.62 -12.16
C TYR A 99 -3.18 -12.79 -10.71
N ALA A 100 -4.04 -12.41 -9.76
CA ALA A 100 -3.71 -12.58 -8.34
C ALA A 100 -3.60 -14.05 -7.92
N ASP A 101 -4.39 -14.90 -8.56
CA ASP A 101 -4.47 -16.34 -8.33
C ASP A 101 -5.17 -17.03 -9.51
N GLN A 102 -5.19 -18.37 -9.49
CA GLN A 102 -5.84 -19.19 -10.52
C GLN A 102 -7.36 -18.97 -10.60
N HIS A 103 -8.01 -18.55 -9.51
CA HIS A 103 -9.43 -18.23 -9.52
C HIS A 103 -9.69 -16.96 -10.33
N SER A 104 -8.89 -15.92 -10.11
CA SER A 104 -8.92 -14.66 -10.83
C SER A 104 -8.68 -14.87 -12.33
N GLU A 105 -7.70 -15.69 -12.70
CA GLU A 105 -7.49 -16.10 -14.09
C GLU A 105 -8.75 -16.70 -14.73
N LYS A 106 -9.38 -17.67 -14.06
CA LYS A 106 -10.60 -18.32 -14.55
C LYS A 106 -11.74 -17.32 -14.71
N VAL A 107 -11.94 -16.41 -13.75
CA VAL A 107 -12.99 -15.38 -13.85
C VAL A 107 -12.81 -14.53 -15.11
N PHE A 108 -11.60 -14.04 -15.38
CA PHE A 108 -11.34 -13.24 -16.58
C PHE A 108 -11.50 -14.06 -17.86
N ILE A 109 -10.86 -15.22 -17.96
CA ILE A 109 -10.82 -16.01 -19.19
C ILE A 109 -12.20 -16.60 -19.54
N ASP A 110 -12.89 -17.18 -18.56
CA ASP A 110 -14.19 -17.81 -18.80
C ASP A 110 -15.27 -16.77 -19.09
N ALA A 111 -15.26 -15.62 -18.40
CA ALA A 111 -16.14 -14.51 -18.70
C ALA A 111 -15.87 -13.95 -20.10
N ALA A 112 -14.61 -13.74 -20.48
CA ALA A 112 -14.25 -13.26 -21.82
C ALA A 112 -14.78 -14.22 -22.90
N ARG A 113 -14.50 -15.53 -22.79
CA ARG A 113 -15.02 -16.55 -23.73
C ARG A 113 -16.55 -16.57 -23.78
N LYS A 114 -17.21 -16.37 -22.64
CA LYS A 114 -18.67 -16.43 -22.55
C LYS A 114 -19.34 -15.20 -23.13
N ILE A 115 -18.78 -14.01 -22.93
CA ILE A 115 -19.43 -12.71 -23.19
C ILE A 115 -18.90 -12.05 -24.46
N LEU A 116 -17.58 -12.00 -24.64
CA LEU A 116 -16.93 -11.32 -25.77
C LEU A 116 -16.97 -12.23 -27.00
N LYS A 117 -18.04 -12.15 -27.78
CA LYS A 117 -18.23 -12.95 -29.01
C LYS A 117 -17.61 -12.29 -30.22
N SER A 118 -17.63 -10.96 -30.24
CA SER A 118 -17.24 -10.15 -31.39
C SER A 118 -15.99 -9.31 -31.09
N VAL A 119 -15.66 -9.12 -29.81
CA VAL A 119 -14.45 -8.44 -29.34
C VAL A 119 -13.38 -9.47 -29.00
N SER A 120 -12.15 -9.31 -29.49
CA SER A 120 -11.08 -10.23 -29.09
C SER A 120 -10.51 -9.85 -27.72
N PHE A 121 -10.31 -10.84 -26.86
CA PHE A 121 -9.66 -10.69 -25.57
C PHE A 121 -8.21 -11.17 -25.62
N HIS A 122 -7.30 -10.37 -25.09
CA HIS A 122 -5.87 -10.68 -24.95
C HIS A 122 -5.43 -10.41 -23.53
N HIS A 123 -4.70 -11.35 -22.95
CA HIS A 123 -4.03 -11.17 -21.65
C HIS A 123 -2.53 -11.16 -21.86
N PHE A 124 -1.87 -10.14 -21.32
CA PHE A 124 -0.42 -10.02 -21.34
C PHE A 124 0.12 -9.74 -19.94
N ASP A 125 1.32 -10.20 -19.67
CA ASP A 125 2.10 -9.82 -18.50
C ASP A 125 3.60 -9.83 -18.85
N GLU A 126 4.44 -9.48 -17.88
CA GLU A 126 5.89 -9.42 -18.07
C GLU A 126 6.52 -10.79 -18.38
N SER A 127 5.88 -11.90 -17.97
CA SER A 127 6.37 -13.25 -18.25
C SER A 127 6.27 -13.61 -19.74
N GLN A 128 5.36 -12.95 -20.47
CA GLN A 128 5.11 -13.17 -21.90
C GLN A 128 5.99 -12.30 -22.82
N LYS A 129 7.08 -11.70 -22.29
CA LYS A 129 7.97 -10.75 -23.00
C LYS A 129 7.27 -9.49 -23.53
N GLN A 130 6.00 -9.25 -23.15
CA GLN A 130 5.29 -8.02 -23.45
C GLN A 130 5.52 -7.03 -22.30
N THR A 131 5.85 -5.79 -22.62
CA THR A 131 6.04 -4.74 -21.61
C THR A 131 4.79 -3.86 -21.51
N VAL A 132 4.60 -3.25 -20.34
CA VAL A 132 3.53 -2.26 -20.15
C VAL A 132 3.62 -1.15 -21.19
N ARG A 133 4.83 -0.65 -21.48
CA ARG A 133 5.09 0.39 -22.49
C ARG A 133 4.67 -0.02 -23.89
N LYS A 134 4.88 -1.28 -24.27
CA LYS A 134 4.45 -1.81 -25.58
C LYS A 134 2.92 -1.88 -25.66
N CYS A 135 2.25 -2.36 -24.62
CA CYS A 135 0.78 -2.38 -24.55
C CYS A 135 0.19 -0.97 -24.59
N LEU A 136 0.75 -0.05 -23.80
CA LEU A 136 0.37 1.37 -23.79
C LEU A 136 0.53 2.01 -25.18
N SER A 137 1.64 1.72 -25.89
CA SER A 137 1.88 2.25 -27.24
C SER A 137 0.92 1.66 -28.29
N GLY A 138 0.57 0.37 -28.14
CA GLY A 138 -0.33 -0.35 -29.04
C GLY A 138 -1.82 -0.02 -28.87
N ALA A 139 -2.20 0.49 -27.69
CA ALA A 139 -3.58 0.82 -27.34
C ALA A 139 -4.10 2.10 -28.02
N ASP A 140 -5.42 2.30 -27.98
CA ASP A 140 -6.11 3.50 -28.47
C ASP A 140 -6.94 4.18 -27.36
N VAL A 141 -7.36 3.41 -26.35
CA VAL A 141 -8.11 3.89 -25.18
C VAL A 141 -7.66 3.11 -23.97
N PHE A 142 -7.47 3.78 -22.83
CA PHE A 142 -7.26 3.11 -21.55
C PHE A 142 -8.58 3.03 -20.77
N ALA A 143 -8.94 1.85 -20.30
CA ALA A 143 -10.13 1.58 -19.51
C ALA A 143 -9.75 1.16 -18.09
N PHE A 144 -10.39 1.76 -17.09
CA PHE A 144 -10.14 1.51 -15.67
C PHE A 144 -11.47 1.39 -14.90
N PRO A 145 -12.23 0.30 -15.13
CA PRO A 145 -13.58 0.11 -14.60
C PRO A 145 -13.54 -0.40 -13.15
N ILE A 146 -12.96 0.40 -12.26
CA ILE A 146 -12.80 0.06 -10.84
C ILE A 146 -14.14 0.17 -10.12
N ASP A 147 -14.50 -0.87 -9.36
CA ASP A 147 -15.67 -0.94 -8.48
C ASP A 147 -15.27 -1.27 -7.02
N ASN A 148 -13.97 -1.28 -6.72
CA ASN A 148 -13.43 -1.63 -5.41
C ASN A 148 -12.97 -0.42 -4.59
N LEU A 149 -13.28 -0.42 -3.28
CA LEU A 149 -12.92 0.65 -2.34
C LEU A 149 -11.41 0.85 -2.13
N GLN A 150 -10.57 -0.12 -2.52
CA GLN A 150 -9.12 -0.01 -2.34
C GLN A 150 -8.46 1.00 -3.28
N GLU A 151 -9.08 1.32 -4.43
CA GLU A 151 -8.48 2.27 -5.37
C GLU A 151 -8.67 3.72 -4.92
N SER A 152 -7.56 4.39 -4.66
CA SER A 152 -7.52 5.73 -4.05
C SER A 152 -6.84 6.79 -4.90
N PHE A 153 -6.09 6.44 -5.95
CA PHE A 153 -5.42 7.44 -6.80
C PHE A 153 -5.42 7.08 -8.29
N GLY A 154 -5.17 5.81 -8.62
CA GLY A 154 -5.04 5.36 -10.00
C GLY A 154 -3.75 5.82 -10.68
N LEU A 155 -2.61 5.24 -10.28
CA LEU A 155 -1.35 5.42 -11.01
C LEU A 155 -1.44 4.98 -12.48
N ALA A 156 -2.12 3.85 -12.75
CA ALA A 156 -2.23 3.31 -14.11
C ALA A 156 -2.93 4.28 -15.10
N PRO A 157 -4.01 4.98 -14.74
CA PRO A 157 -4.51 6.12 -15.52
C PRO A 157 -3.47 7.21 -15.82
N VAL A 158 -2.60 7.56 -14.87
CA VAL A 158 -1.53 8.55 -15.07
C VAL A 158 -0.45 8.03 -16.04
N GLU A 159 -0.09 6.75 -15.93
CA GLU A 159 0.81 6.08 -16.88
C GLU A 159 0.21 6.07 -18.29
N ALA A 160 -1.09 5.78 -18.41
CA ALA A 160 -1.82 5.85 -19.67
C ALA A 160 -1.91 7.26 -20.26
N MET A 161 -2.11 8.27 -19.42
CA MET A 161 -2.01 9.68 -19.82
C MET A 161 -0.62 10.02 -20.33
N SER A 162 0.44 9.48 -19.71
CA SER A 162 1.83 9.67 -20.14
C SER A 162 2.12 9.01 -21.50
N ALA A 163 1.38 7.95 -21.84
CA ALA A 163 1.34 7.36 -23.18
C ALA A 163 0.42 8.10 -24.17
N GLY A 164 -0.24 9.18 -23.75
CA GLY A 164 -1.16 9.94 -24.60
C GLY A 164 -2.45 9.20 -24.92
N LEU A 165 -2.93 8.34 -24.02
CA LEU A 165 -4.20 7.62 -24.18
C LEU A 165 -5.37 8.41 -23.53
N PRO A 166 -6.54 8.46 -24.18
CA PRO A 166 -7.78 8.88 -23.52
C PRO A 166 -8.21 7.84 -22.49
N ILE A 167 -8.85 8.29 -21.41
CA ILE A 167 -9.26 7.43 -20.30
C ILE A 167 -10.78 7.21 -20.30
N ILE A 168 -11.22 5.97 -20.05
CA ILE A 168 -12.55 5.65 -19.54
C ILE A 168 -12.35 5.07 -18.15
N ALA A 169 -12.90 5.71 -17.12
CA ALA A 169 -12.78 5.27 -15.74
C ALA A 169 -14.16 5.22 -15.07
N SER A 170 -14.29 4.49 -13.98
CA SER A 170 -15.43 4.66 -13.08
C SER A 170 -15.39 6.05 -12.44
N ASP A 171 -16.55 6.66 -12.19
CA ASP A 171 -16.69 7.86 -11.36
C ASP A 171 -16.56 7.49 -9.88
N TRP A 172 -15.38 7.02 -9.51
CA TRP A 172 -15.02 6.45 -8.22
C TRP A 172 -13.99 7.35 -7.53
N ASP A 173 -14.05 7.46 -6.20
CA ASP A 173 -13.34 8.46 -5.39
C ASP A 173 -11.94 8.80 -5.91
N GLY A 174 -11.01 7.83 -5.84
CA GLY A 174 -9.62 8.03 -6.22
C GLY A 174 -9.37 8.44 -7.68
N LEU A 175 -10.36 8.31 -8.56
CA LEU A 175 -10.26 8.64 -9.98
C LEU A 175 -10.89 9.99 -10.32
N LYS A 176 -11.70 10.58 -9.43
CA LYS A 176 -12.39 11.85 -9.66
C LYS A 176 -11.44 13.03 -9.85
N GLU A 177 -10.32 13.02 -9.13
CA GLU A 177 -9.28 14.05 -9.27
C GLU A 177 -8.32 13.72 -10.43
N THR A 178 -7.99 12.46 -10.61
CA THR A 178 -7.03 12.02 -11.63
C THR A 178 -7.59 12.21 -13.05
N VAL A 179 -8.81 11.73 -13.30
CA VAL A 179 -9.44 11.65 -14.64
C VAL A 179 -10.47 12.74 -14.81
N THR A 180 -10.08 13.93 -15.26
CA THR A 180 -11.00 15.05 -15.55
C THR A 180 -11.75 14.88 -16.88
N GLU A 181 -12.76 15.71 -17.12
CA GLU A 181 -13.50 15.73 -18.40
C GLU A 181 -12.63 16.10 -19.61
N GLU A 182 -11.46 16.70 -19.38
CA GLU A 182 -10.52 17.09 -20.45
C GLU A 182 -9.70 15.91 -20.98
N VAL A 183 -9.58 14.83 -20.21
CA VAL A 183 -8.69 13.69 -20.50
C VAL A 183 -9.46 12.40 -20.78
N GLY A 184 -10.77 12.38 -20.55
CA GLY A 184 -11.54 11.15 -20.67
C GLY A 184 -12.99 11.25 -20.20
N PHE A 185 -13.58 10.08 -19.96
CA PHE A 185 -14.92 9.91 -19.42
C PHE A 185 -14.85 9.20 -18.06
N ARG A 186 -15.56 9.74 -17.07
CA ARG A 186 -15.91 9.03 -15.85
C ARG A 186 -17.34 8.51 -15.97
N VAL A 187 -17.51 7.20 -15.85
CA VAL A 187 -18.81 6.52 -15.94
C VAL A 187 -19.47 6.54 -14.58
N GLN A 188 -20.73 6.97 -14.51
CA GLN A 188 -21.44 7.07 -13.24
C GLN A 188 -21.43 5.74 -12.47
N THR A 189 -21.25 5.83 -11.14
CA THR A 189 -21.35 4.68 -10.23
C THR A 189 -22.50 4.85 -9.23
N LEU A 190 -23.06 3.72 -8.78
CA LEU A 190 -24.07 3.65 -7.72
C LEU A 190 -23.67 2.55 -6.73
N THR A 191 -23.84 2.79 -5.42
CA THR A 191 -23.56 1.78 -4.40
C THR A 191 -24.47 1.90 -3.19
N THR A 192 -24.43 0.93 -2.29
CA THR A 192 -25.18 0.94 -1.05
C THR A 192 -24.69 2.00 -0.07
N SER A 193 -25.62 2.55 0.71
CA SER A 193 -25.30 3.53 1.75
C SER A 193 -24.54 2.89 2.92
N GLY A 194 -23.87 3.73 3.72
CA GLY A 194 -23.17 3.26 4.93
C GLY A 194 -24.07 2.53 5.94
N ALA A 195 -25.39 2.77 5.93
CA ALA A 195 -26.35 2.04 6.77
C ALA A 195 -26.63 0.63 6.20
N GLN A 196 -26.72 0.52 4.89
CA GLN A 196 -26.93 -0.76 4.19
C GLN A 196 -25.69 -1.66 4.22
N SER A 197 -24.49 -1.07 4.32
CA SER A 197 -23.22 -1.81 4.40
C SER A 197 -22.82 -2.22 5.82
N ILE A 198 -23.63 -1.93 6.86
CA ILE A 198 -23.36 -2.31 8.25
C ILE A 198 -23.10 -3.82 8.41
N PRO A 199 -23.88 -4.73 7.79
CA PRO A 199 -23.65 -6.17 7.96
C PRO A 199 -22.24 -6.60 7.52
N GLU A 200 -21.73 -6.07 6.42
CA GLU A 200 -20.36 -6.37 5.94
C GLU A 200 -19.31 -5.84 6.92
N GLY A 201 -19.50 -4.61 7.42
CA GLY A 201 -18.61 -4.03 8.44
C GLY A 201 -18.57 -4.87 9.73
N VAL A 202 -19.73 -5.33 10.22
CA VAL A 202 -19.81 -6.15 11.44
C VAL A 202 -19.17 -7.52 11.22
N ARG A 203 -19.44 -8.18 10.09
CA ARG A 203 -18.86 -9.49 9.78
C ARG A 203 -17.34 -9.42 9.72
N TYR A 204 -16.79 -8.39 9.07
CA TYR A 204 -15.35 -8.21 8.96
C TYR A 204 -14.70 -7.93 10.32
N ASN A 205 -15.25 -7.01 11.12
CA ASN A 205 -14.70 -6.68 12.44
C ASN A 205 -14.83 -7.80 13.50
N LYS A 206 -15.67 -8.81 13.24
CA LYS A 206 -15.82 -10.00 14.10
C LYS A 206 -15.07 -11.22 13.54
N ASP A 207 -14.20 -11.02 12.56
CA ASP A 207 -13.46 -12.09 11.87
C ASP A 207 -14.35 -13.19 11.26
N ALA A 208 -15.63 -12.89 11.02
CA ALA A 208 -16.59 -13.84 10.42
C ALA A 208 -16.40 -13.96 8.90
N ILE A 209 -15.78 -12.95 8.28
CA ILE A 209 -15.32 -12.95 6.90
C ILE A 209 -13.92 -12.35 6.84
N ASN A 210 -13.11 -12.83 5.89
CA ASN A 210 -11.79 -12.26 5.65
C ASN A 210 -11.88 -11.01 4.75
N TYR A 211 -10.74 -10.32 4.57
CA TYR A 211 -10.68 -9.09 3.77
C TYR A 211 -11.11 -9.29 2.30
N ALA A 212 -10.75 -10.42 1.68
CA ALA A 212 -11.13 -10.69 0.29
C ALA A 212 -12.65 -10.85 0.13
N GLN A 213 -13.31 -11.54 1.08
CA GLN A 213 -14.76 -11.66 1.13
C GLN A 213 -15.44 -10.31 1.39
N TYR A 214 -14.95 -9.54 2.36
CA TYR A 214 -15.46 -8.19 2.64
C TYR A 214 -15.41 -7.29 1.40
N SER A 215 -14.26 -7.28 0.73
CA SER A 215 -14.04 -6.47 -0.47
C SER A 215 -14.91 -6.92 -1.64
N THR A 216 -15.02 -8.23 -1.87
CA THR A 216 -15.87 -8.81 -2.92
C THR A 216 -17.35 -8.49 -2.70
N ASN A 217 -17.85 -8.64 -1.47
CA ASN A 217 -19.25 -8.38 -1.14
C ASN A 217 -19.64 -6.92 -1.34
N LEU A 218 -18.71 -5.99 -1.06
CA LEU A 218 -18.93 -4.57 -1.32
C LEU A 218 -18.86 -4.25 -2.82
N SER A 219 -17.88 -4.79 -3.53
CA SER A 219 -17.74 -4.65 -4.99
C SER A 219 -19.00 -5.11 -5.73
N ALA A 220 -19.57 -6.25 -5.31
CA ALA A 220 -20.81 -6.79 -5.89
C ALA A 220 -22.04 -5.87 -5.68
N GLN A 221 -21.93 -4.88 -4.80
CA GLN A 221 -22.97 -3.86 -4.54
C GLN A 221 -22.62 -2.52 -5.19
N VAL A 222 -21.71 -2.50 -6.16
CA VAL A 222 -21.34 -1.31 -6.93
C VAL A 222 -21.78 -1.51 -8.37
N GLU A 223 -22.61 -0.60 -8.86
CA GLU A 223 -22.93 -0.48 -10.28
C GLU A 223 -21.94 0.49 -10.93
N ILE A 224 -21.41 0.09 -12.10
CA ILE A 224 -20.85 1.01 -13.09
C ILE A 224 -21.87 1.10 -14.23
N ASN A 225 -22.41 2.28 -14.50
CA ASN A 225 -23.54 2.48 -15.43
C ASN A 225 -23.22 1.93 -16.84
N LEU A 226 -23.78 0.75 -17.15
CA LEU A 226 -23.49 0.01 -18.39
C LEU A 226 -23.86 0.79 -19.66
N PRO A 227 -25.05 1.41 -19.77
CA PRO A 227 -25.39 2.26 -20.91
C PRO A 227 -24.40 3.40 -21.14
N GLU A 228 -23.95 4.09 -20.08
CA GLU A 228 -22.98 5.18 -20.19
C GLU A 228 -21.60 4.68 -20.60
N MET A 229 -21.12 3.59 -20.01
CA MET A 229 -19.87 2.95 -20.39
C MET A 229 -19.86 2.56 -21.87
N THR A 230 -20.96 1.95 -22.33
CA THR A 230 -21.14 1.56 -23.74
C THR A 230 -21.08 2.79 -24.66
N LYS A 231 -21.76 3.89 -24.30
CA LYS A 231 -21.73 5.15 -25.06
C LYS A 231 -20.32 5.75 -25.11
N ALA A 232 -19.57 5.73 -24.00
CA ALA A 232 -18.20 6.21 -23.94
C ALA A 232 -17.26 5.40 -24.86
N ILE A 233 -17.36 4.07 -24.81
CA ILE A 233 -16.64 3.13 -25.69
C ILE A 233 -16.94 3.45 -27.16
N ILE A 234 -18.21 3.52 -27.56
CA ILE A 234 -18.62 3.84 -28.94
C ILE A 234 -18.10 5.21 -29.38
N ARG A 235 -18.18 6.22 -28.52
CA ARG A 235 -17.76 7.58 -28.83
C ARG A 235 -16.27 7.66 -29.11
N LEU A 236 -15.43 7.02 -28.30
CA LEU A 236 -13.98 6.97 -28.55
C LEU A 236 -13.62 6.06 -29.71
N ALA A 237 -14.35 4.96 -29.93
CA ALA A 237 -14.12 4.07 -31.07
C ALA A 237 -14.39 4.76 -32.43
N ARG A 238 -15.44 5.58 -32.50
CA ARG A 238 -15.82 6.32 -33.72
C ARG A 238 -14.95 7.56 -33.97
N ASN A 239 -14.38 8.17 -32.94
CA ASN A 239 -13.78 9.49 -33.05
C ASN A 239 -12.27 9.52 -32.75
N LYS A 240 -11.46 9.26 -33.79
CA LYS A 240 -9.98 9.34 -33.72
C LYS A 240 -9.48 10.73 -33.30
N GLY A 241 -10.19 11.80 -33.70
CA GLY A 241 -9.85 13.18 -33.31
C GLY A 241 -10.03 13.43 -31.82
N LEU A 242 -11.13 12.95 -31.24
CA LEU A 242 -11.40 13.05 -29.80
C LEU A 242 -10.37 12.26 -28.99
N ARG A 243 -10.01 11.04 -29.43
CA ARG A 243 -8.93 10.26 -28.79
C ARG A 243 -7.62 11.03 -28.76
N ARG A 244 -7.22 11.64 -29.88
CA ARG A 244 -6.01 12.48 -29.96
C ARG A 244 -6.09 13.70 -29.02
N LYS A 245 -7.24 14.37 -28.97
CA LYS A 245 -7.46 15.53 -28.09
C LYS A 245 -7.31 15.15 -26.61
N PHE A 246 -8.04 14.14 -26.17
CA PHE A 246 -8.00 13.65 -24.80
C PHE A 246 -6.61 13.10 -24.42
N GLY A 247 -5.98 12.35 -25.33
CA GLY A 247 -4.61 11.87 -25.15
C GLY A 247 -3.59 12.99 -24.96
N ALA A 248 -3.64 14.03 -25.79
CA ALA A 248 -2.76 15.19 -25.66
C ALA A 248 -2.98 15.97 -24.35
N ASN A 249 -4.25 16.14 -23.96
CA ASN A 249 -4.61 16.75 -22.68
C ASN A 249 -4.11 15.92 -21.49
N GLY A 250 -4.28 14.60 -21.56
CA GLY A 250 -3.76 13.65 -20.56
C GLY A 250 -2.25 13.77 -20.40
N LEU A 251 -1.52 13.74 -21.51
CA LEU A 251 -0.05 13.87 -21.51
C LEU A 251 0.40 15.19 -20.88
N LYS A 252 -0.26 16.30 -21.24
CA LYS A 252 0.00 17.61 -20.63
C LYS A 252 -0.24 17.57 -19.12
N ARG A 253 -1.39 17.03 -18.68
CA ARG A 253 -1.75 16.91 -17.27
C ARG A 253 -0.72 16.08 -16.50
N ALA A 254 -0.39 14.88 -17.00
CA ALA A 254 0.60 14.00 -16.39
C ALA A 254 1.94 14.70 -16.16
N LYS A 255 2.47 15.38 -17.17
CA LYS A 255 3.73 16.14 -17.06
C LYS A 255 3.65 17.30 -16.07
N SER A 256 2.51 18.00 -16.02
CA SER A 256 2.36 19.23 -15.22
C SER A 256 1.96 18.99 -13.75
N MET A 257 1.42 17.82 -13.41
CA MET A 257 0.86 17.55 -12.09
C MET A 257 1.43 16.31 -11.41
N TYR A 258 1.79 15.29 -12.19
CA TYR A 258 2.12 13.96 -11.66
C TYR A 258 3.53 13.51 -12.01
N ASP A 259 4.31 14.28 -12.77
CA ASP A 259 5.71 13.95 -12.98
C ASP A 259 6.50 14.12 -11.67
N TRP A 260 7.44 13.22 -11.39
CA TRP A 260 8.27 13.31 -10.17
C TRP A 260 9.00 14.64 -10.06
N SER A 261 9.37 15.28 -11.18
CA SER A 261 9.97 16.62 -11.19
C SER A 261 9.05 17.70 -10.63
N VAL A 262 7.73 17.48 -10.60
CA VAL A 262 6.71 18.37 -10.03
C VAL A 262 6.32 17.97 -8.61
N VAL A 263 6.22 16.66 -8.34
CA VAL A 263 5.74 16.13 -7.05
C VAL A 263 6.82 16.23 -5.96
N ILE A 264 8.07 15.89 -6.26
CA ILE A 264 9.16 15.90 -5.26
C ILE A 264 9.35 17.27 -4.61
N PRO A 265 9.36 18.41 -5.36
CA PRO A 265 9.45 19.73 -4.73
C PRO A 265 8.32 20.04 -3.75
N GLN A 266 7.10 19.56 -4.01
CA GLN A 266 5.97 19.74 -3.08
C GLN A 266 6.20 18.99 -1.76
N MET A 267 6.67 17.74 -1.85
CA MET A 267 7.04 16.94 -0.66
C MET A 267 8.16 17.62 0.14
N GLN A 268 9.21 18.09 -0.54
CA GLN A 268 10.33 18.79 0.11
C GLN A 268 9.88 20.08 0.80
N SER A 269 8.99 20.85 0.17
CA SER A 269 8.39 22.05 0.77
C SER A 269 7.61 21.70 2.04
N PHE A 270 6.78 20.66 1.99
CA PHE A 270 6.00 20.23 3.15
C PHE A 270 6.89 19.70 4.29
N TRP A 271 7.95 18.95 3.99
CA TRP A 271 8.90 18.50 5.02
C TRP A 271 9.66 19.66 5.66
N LYS A 272 10.00 20.69 4.88
CA LYS A 272 10.62 21.91 5.41
C LYS A 272 9.69 22.59 6.42
N GLU A 273 8.42 22.79 6.05
CA GLU A 273 7.39 23.35 6.93
C GLU A 273 7.25 22.52 8.23
N LEU A 274 7.13 21.19 8.12
CA LEU A 274 7.04 20.32 9.30
C LEU A 274 8.29 20.41 10.19
N SER A 275 9.47 20.57 9.59
CA SER A 275 10.72 20.74 10.34
C SER A 275 10.72 22.07 11.10
N GLU A 276 10.24 23.15 10.50
CA GLU A 276 10.11 24.46 11.13
C GLU A 276 9.12 24.44 12.30
N ILE A 277 7.97 23.78 12.14
CA ILE A 277 7.00 23.58 13.24
C ILE A 277 7.65 22.79 14.39
N ARG A 278 8.37 21.70 14.06
CA ARG A 278 9.03 20.86 15.06
C ARG A 278 10.11 21.61 15.82
N THR A 279 10.93 22.43 15.17
CA THR A 279 12.00 23.19 15.83
C THR A 279 11.48 24.36 16.66
N ALA A 280 10.37 24.97 16.25
CA ALA A 280 9.72 26.04 17.01
C ALA A 280 8.93 25.54 18.24
N THR A 281 8.59 24.25 18.29
CA THR A 281 7.80 23.67 19.38
C THR A 281 8.68 23.16 20.51
N SER A 282 8.44 23.62 21.74
CA SER A 282 9.12 23.11 22.94
C SER A 282 8.83 21.62 23.13
N ALA A 283 9.87 20.81 23.33
CA ALA A 283 9.72 19.39 23.63
C ALA A 283 8.90 19.21 24.91
N LYS A 284 7.70 18.61 24.79
CA LYS A 284 6.98 18.09 25.95
C LYS A 284 7.42 16.66 26.19
N THR A 285 7.84 16.36 27.41
CA THR A 285 7.91 14.97 27.87
C THR A 285 6.48 14.44 27.85
N LEU A 286 6.19 13.56 26.89
CA LEU A 286 4.90 12.88 26.85
C LEU A 286 4.94 11.75 27.87
N ASP A 287 3.86 11.63 28.65
CA ASP A 287 3.62 10.41 29.42
C ASP A 287 3.58 9.21 28.46
N LEU A 288 4.04 8.06 28.96
CA LEU A 288 4.04 6.83 28.17
C LEU A 288 2.62 6.49 27.69
N HIS A 289 2.54 6.01 26.45
CA HIS A 289 1.26 5.76 25.80
C HIS A 289 0.45 4.72 26.60
N PRO A 290 -0.79 5.02 27.04
CA PRO A 290 -1.53 4.15 27.97
C PRO A 290 -1.97 2.82 27.37
N PHE A 291 -1.89 2.65 26.04
CA PHE A 291 -2.15 1.38 25.36
C PHE A 291 -1.01 0.34 25.53
N ALA A 292 0.20 0.79 25.84
CA ALA A 292 1.36 -0.07 26.04
C ALA A 292 2.20 0.42 27.23
N PRO A 293 1.62 0.44 28.45
CA PRO A 293 2.37 0.83 29.63
C PRO A 293 3.51 -0.16 29.88
N PRO A 294 4.66 0.27 30.43
CA PRO A 294 5.74 -0.63 30.81
C PRO A 294 5.20 -1.75 31.72
N PRO A 295 5.47 -3.02 31.42
CA PRO A 295 4.93 -4.13 32.20
C PRO A 295 5.26 -4.07 33.70
N MET A 296 6.44 -3.54 34.03
CA MET A 296 6.91 -3.42 35.41
C MET A 296 6.27 -2.26 36.18
N ASP A 297 5.53 -1.35 35.52
CA ASP A 297 4.82 -0.27 36.21
C ASP A 297 3.59 -0.82 36.94
N TYR A 298 2.80 -1.67 36.27
CA TYR A 298 1.64 -2.33 36.90
C TYR A 298 2.03 -3.63 37.65
N ALA A 299 3.19 -4.21 37.37
CA ALA A 299 3.76 -5.33 38.13
C ALA A 299 4.80 -4.90 39.18
N ALA A 300 4.85 -3.62 39.56
CA ALA A 300 5.92 -3.06 40.39
C ALA A 300 6.08 -3.72 41.76
N ARG A 301 4.99 -4.30 42.29
CA ARG A 301 4.96 -4.97 43.60
C ARG A 301 5.35 -6.46 43.56
N PHE A 302 5.57 -7.02 42.37
CA PHE A 302 5.92 -8.44 42.22
C PHE A 302 7.34 -8.75 42.72
N PRO A 303 8.37 -7.98 42.36
CA PRO A 303 9.71 -8.21 42.91
C PRO A 303 9.86 -7.57 44.30
N SER A 304 10.66 -8.19 45.18
CA SER A 304 11.04 -7.60 46.47
C SER A 304 11.91 -6.35 46.33
N GLN A 305 12.58 -6.17 45.18
CA GLN A 305 13.40 -5.02 44.86
C GLN A 305 13.38 -4.76 43.35
N GLN A 306 13.28 -3.49 42.95
CA GLN A 306 13.47 -3.06 41.57
C GLN A 306 14.87 -2.44 41.38
N MET A 307 15.41 -2.58 40.18
CA MET A 307 16.69 -1.99 39.85
C MET A 307 16.52 -0.49 39.55
N GLY A 308 17.08 0.37 40.42
CA GLY A 308 17.06 1.83 40.27
C GLY A 308 18.39 2.41 39.80
N ALA A 309 18.46 3.75 39.71
CA ALA A 309 19.68 4.47 39.32
C ALA A 309 20.87 4.21 40.26
N ASP A 310 20.60 3.95 41.53
CA ASP A 310 21.60 3.66 42.57
C ASP A 310 21.78 2.15 42.81
N PHE A 311 21.43 1.30 41.83
CA PHE A 311 21.66 -0.12 41.96
C PHE A 311 23.16 -0.42 42.14
N VAL A 312 23.46 -1.29 43.11
CA VAL A 312 24.82 -1.61 43.51
C VAL A 312 25.65 -2.16 42.35
N LYS A 313 26.97 -1.94 42.42
CA LYS A 313 27.91 -2.52 41.46
C LYS A 313 27.85 -4.04 41.51
N CYS A 314 28.13 -4.67 40.37
CA CYS A 314 28.26 -6.11 40.29
C CYS A 314 29.67 -6.49 39.83
N ARG A 315 30.20 -7.59 40.37
CA ARG A 315 31.45 -8.22 39.91
C ARG A 315 31.16 -9.56 39.27
N ALA A 316 32.04 -10.00 38.37
CA ALA A 316 31.93 -11.32 37.76
C ALA A 316 32.25 -12.43 38.77
N CYS A 317 31.57 -13.57 38.64
CA CYS A 317 31.80 -14.78 39.42
C CYS A 317 32.55 -15.82 38.58
N ASP A 318 33.09 -16.85 39.23
CA ASP A 318 33.59 -18.05 38.55
C ASP A 318 32.43 -18.89 38.03
N GLU A 319 32.56 -19.39 36.80
CA GLU A 319 31.45 -19.95 36.02
C GLU A 319 31.67 -21.44 35.73
N ASN A 320 30.69 -22.29 36.03
CA ASN A 320 30.69 -23.72 35.63
C ASN A 320 29.95 -23.98 34.30
N HIS A 321 29.44 -22.93 33.65
CA HIS A 321 28.67 -22.97 32.41
C HIS A 321 28.85 -21.66 31.62
N THR A 322 28.58 -21.66 30.32
CA THR A 322 28.68 -20.42 29.52
C THR A 322 27.33 -19.73 29.35
N ILE A 323 27.36 -18.41 29.09
CA ILE A 323 26.17 -17.62 28.73
C ILE A 323 25.43 -18.26 27.56
N ARG A 324 26.20 -18.71 26.55
CA ARG A 324 25.69 -19.32 25.34
C ARG A 324 24.97 -20.64 25.60
N ASP A 325 25.51 -21.49 26.46
CA ASP A 325 24.87 -22.76 26.83
C ASP A 325 23.50 -22.52 27.47
N LEU A 326 23.42 -21.60 28.44
CA LEU A 326 22.16 -21.26 29.10
C LEU A 326 21.17 -20.57 28.17
N TYR A 327 21.66 -19.74 27.25
CA TYR A 327 20.83 -19.10 26.23
C TYR A 327 20.18 -20.12 25.31
N VAL A 328 20.95 -21.11 24.85
CA VAL A 328 20.50 -22.23 24.01
C VAL A 328 19.52 -23.14 24.77
N LEU A 329 19.83 -23.50 26.02
CA LEU A 329 18.95 -24.32 26.86
C LEU A 329 17.60 -23.64 27.12
N ARG A 330 17.58 -22.31 27.23
CA ARG A 330 16.35 -21.51 27.34
C ARG A 330 15.65 -21.29 26.00
N ARG A 331 16.26 -21.71 24.89
CA ARG A 331 15.75 -21.57 23.52
C ARG A 331 15.48 -20.13 23.10
N TYR A 332 16.26 -19.18 23.62
CA TYR A 332 16.07 -17.77 23.25
C TYR A 332 16.42 -17.50 21.78
N GLN A 333 17.25 -18.32 21.15
CA GLN A 333 17.59 -18.26 19.73
C GLN A 333 16.42 -18.59 18.79
N ASP A 334 15.40 -19.29 19.29
CA ASP A 334 14.22 -19.67 18.49
C ASP A 334 13.17 -18.54 18.46
N PHE A 335 13.33 -17.50 19.28
CA PHE A 335 12.40 -16.38 19.33
C PHE A 335 12.73 -15.36 18.24
N SER A 336 11.70 -14.88 17.55
CA SER A 336 11.85 -13.78 16.58
C SER A 336 12.29 -12.46 17.24
N HIS A 337 11.91 -12.28 18.51
CA HIS A 337 12.26 -11.11 19.32
C HIS A 337 12.64 -11.56 20.74
N PRO A 338 13.88 -12.04 20.97
CA PRO A 338 14.34 -12.40 22.31
C PRO A 338 14.44 -11.16 23.20
N PHE A 339 14.61 -11.36 24.51
CA PHE A 339 14.78 -10.23 25.41
C PHE A 339 16.08 -9.47 25.06
N GLU A 340 17.20 -10.15 24.87
CA GLU A 340 18.45 -9.58 24.37
C GLU A 340 19.21 -10.63 23.56
N HIS A 341 20.12 -10.19 22.69
CA HIS A 341 21.00 -11.08 21.93
C HIS A 341 22.12 -11.67 22.80
N VAL A 342 22.53 -12.90 22.50
CA VAL A 342 23.57 -13.61 23.28
C VAL A 342 24.91 -12.87 23.25
N GLU A 343 25.27 -12.28 22.10
CA GLU A 343 26.50 -11.51 21.94
C GLU A 343 26.51 -10.24 22.81
N VAL A 344 25.34 -9.64 23.06
CA VAL A 344 25.20 -8.47 23.93
C VAL A 344 25.43 -8.89 25.39
N LEU A 345 24.86 -10.01 25.81
CA LEU A 345 25.08 -10.57 27.15
C LEU A 345 26.57 -10.91 27.37
N GLU A 346 27.21 -11.57 26.41
CA GLU A 346 28.64 -11.92 26.45
C GLU A 346 29.52 -10.66 26.55
N ARG A 347 29.23 -9.61 25.77
CA ARG A 347 29.98 -8.35 25.82
C ARG A 347 29.79 -7.58 27.12
N VAL A 348 28.56 -7.50 27.62
CA VAL A 348 28.28 -6.86 28.92
C VAL A 348 29.00 -7.62 30.03
N PHE A 349 28.96 -8.95 30.00
CA PHE A 349 29.62 -9.77 30.99
C PHE A 349 31.15 -9.64 30.95
N ALA A 350 31.76 -9.64 29.76
CA ALA A 350 33.19 -9.42 29.58
C ALA A 350 33.64 -8.06 30.16
N ALA A 351 32.86 -6.99 29.92
CA ALA A 351 33.17 -5.66 30.46
C ALA A 351 33.06 -5.61 32.00
N ILE A 352 32.12 -6.35 32.60
CA ILE A 352 32.05 -6.50 34.07
C ILE A 352 33.27 -7.26 34.59
N LYS A 353 33.71 -8.31 33.89
CA LYS A 353 34.90 -9.09 34.24
C LYS A 353 36.18 -8.25 34.20
N GLU A 354 36.31 -7.39 33.19
CA GLU A 354 37.42 -6.41 33.07
C GLU A 354 37.45 -5.40 34.21
N SER A 355 36.30 -5.12 34.84
CA SER A 355 36.21 -4.17 35.96
C SER A 355 36.75 -4.73 37.29
N GLY A 356 37.08 -6.03 37.34
CA GLY A 356 37.71 -6.68 38.48
C GLY A 356 36.84 -6.73 39.74
N ASN A 357 37.49 -6.98 40.90
CA ASN A 357 36.79 -7.25 42.17
C ASN A 357 35.99 -6.06 42.73
N GLY A 358 36.28 -4.83 42.26
CA GLY A 358 35.53 -3.63 42.63
C GLY A 358 34.17 -3.51 41.92
N GLY A 359 33.92 -4.35 40.91
CA GLY A 359 32.68 -4.39 40.13
C GLY A 359 32.40 -3.14 39.30
N ALA A 360 31.33 -3.19 38.52
CA ALA A 360 30.84 -2.08 37.74
C ALA A 360 29.31 -1.95 37.87
N ASP A 361 28.82 -0.72 37.85
CA ASP A 361 27.39 -0.43 37.74
C ASP A 361 26.94 -0.33 36.28
N VAL A 362 25.62 -0.28 36.08
CA VAL A 362 25.01 -0.17 34.75
C VAL A 362 25.51 1.05 33.99
N LYS A 363 25.72 2.19 34.66
CA LYS A 363 26.14 3.45 34.01
C LYS A 363 27.56 3.34 33.47
N MET A 364 28.48 2.77 34.24
CA MET A 364 29.87 2.54 33.84
C MET A 364 29.93 1.67 32.58
N ILE A 365 29.26 0.52 32.59
CA ILE A 365 29.26 -0.41 31.46
C ILE A 365 28.56 0.19 30.23
N SER A 366 27.49 0.96 30.43
CA SER A 366 26.80 1.66 29.34
C SER A 366 27.73 2.65 28.64
N VAL A 367 28.52 3.42 29.40
CA VAL A 367 29.50 4.36 28.84
C VAL A 367 30.64 3.62 28.14
N GLN A 368 31.19 2.57 28.77
CA GLN A 368 32.30 1.78 28.21
C GLN A 368 31.93 1.13 26.87
N LEU A 369 30.76 0.48 26.80
CA LEU A 369 30.31 -0.24 25.61
C LEU A 369 29.55 0.64 24.61
N ARG A 370 29.25 1.89 24.96
CA ARG A 370 28.33 2.78 24.24
C ARG A 370 26.96 2.15 24.01
N PHE A 371 26.46 1.44 25.01
CA PHE A 371 25.15 0.80 24.98
C PHE A 371 24.10 1.64 25.70
N ASN A 372 22.82 1.45 25.33
CA ASN A 372 21.72 2.06 26.04
C ASN A 372 21.67 1.52 27.49
N PRO A 373 21.55 2.37 28.52
CA PRO A 373 21.42 1.93 29.91
C PRO A 373 20.33 0.89 30.16
N VAL A 374 19.21 0.96 29.42
CA VAL A 374 18.12 -0.03 29.51
C VAL A 374 18.57 -1.41 29.04
N THR A 375 19.37 -1.49 27.97
CA THR A 375 19.93 -2.77 27.47
C THR A 375 20.87 -3.38 28.51
N VAL A 376 21.81 -2.58 29.02
CA VAL A 376 22.78 -3.03 30.04
C VAL A 376 22.06 -3.47 31.31
N ALA A 377 21.07 -2.70 31.76
CA ALA A 377 20.20 -3.07 32.88
C ALA A 377 19.56 -4.46 32.71
N ARG A 378 18.96 -4.75 31.55
CA ARG A 378 18.34 -6.05 31.28
C ARG A 378 19.36 -7.18 31.32
N CYS A 379 20.55 -6.96 30.77
CA CYS A 379 21.65 -7.90 30.85
C CYS A 379 22.07 -8.16 32.31
N TYR A 380 22.21 -7.12 33.15
CA TYR A 380 22.56 -7.26 34.56
C TYR A 380 21.59 -8.17 35.31
N VAL A 381 20.27 -7.96 35.15
CA VAL A 381 19.26 -8.79 35.82
C VAL A 381 19.33 -10.25 35.35
N TRP A 382 19.58 -10.49 34.06
CA TRP A 382 19.73 -11.85 33.54
C TRP A 382 21.02 -12.53 34.04
N LEU A 383 22.14 -11.81 34.03
CA LEU A 383 23.43 -12.32 34.53
C LEU A 383 23.37 -12.62 36.03
N LEU A 384 22.72 -11.77 36.83
CA LEU A 384 22.44 -12.02 38.25
C LEU A 384 21.56 -13.26 38.45
N LYS A 385 20.52 -13.42 37.61
CA LYS A 385 19.59 -14.57 37.69
C LYS A 385 20.30 -15.91 37.49
N TYR A 386 21.32 -15.95 36.63
CA TYR A 386 22.10 -17.16 36.35
C TYR A 386 23.45 -17.20 37.06
N GLY A 387 23.70 -16.28 38.00
CA GLY A 387 24.91 -16.30 38.83
C GLY A 387 26.23 -15.97 38.12
N PHE A 388 26.19 -15.40 36.92
CA PHE A 388 27.41 -14.93 36.23
C PHE A 388 28.04 -13.73 36.93
N ILE A 389 27.21 -12.90 37.55
CA ILE A 389 27.65 -11.74 38.32
C ILE A 389 26.96 -11.74 39.68
N GLU A 390 27.59 -11.11 40.66
CA GLU A 390 27.04 -10.91 42.00
C GLU A 390 27.15 -9.44 42.43
N ARG A 391 26.31 -9.03 43.38
CA ARG A 391 26.32 -7.67 43.94
C ARG A 391 27.55 -7.49 44.84
N THR A 392 28.31 -6.42 44.67
CA THR A 392 29.35 -6.04 45.63
C THR A 392 28.65 -5.46 46.85
N VAL A 393 28.88 -6.06 48.03
CA VAL A 393 28.31 -5.61 49.32
C VAL A 393 28.78 -4.21 49.67
#